data_AF-A0A6P9AYT9-F1
#
_entry.id   AF-A0A6P9AYT9-F1
#
_cell.length_a   1.000
_cell.length_b   1.000
_cell.length_c   1.000
_cell.angle_alpha   90.00
_cell.angle_beta   90.00
_cell.angle_gamma   90.00
#
_symmetry.space_group_name_H-M   'P 1'
#
loop_
_entity.id
_entity.type
_entity.pdbx_description
1 polymer ?
#
loop_
_entity_poly.entity_id
_entity_poly.type
_entity_poly.pdbx_seq_one_letter_code
_entity_poly.pdbx_strand_id
1 'polypeptide(L)'
;MKRWVSLLSFSVIFRLFFDLPWVQVVPALFIFYLGSGGWKFLRIFAKTIKRDATTARTVLSTRLKIWWYVRRQITIPKLFQQTVQRHPEKVALIFQGTGETWTFRQLDVYSNQVANFFYEQGFRSGDAVALFMESCNQYVGLWLGLAKIGVEVALLNSNVRQESLVHCVKISHAKAVIFGSELAEALREIQSSLEKSIRLFCSGDRQATNSLPGVEDLDSLVEKAQRQPPNPPEKGFL
;
A
#
# COMPACT_ATOMS: atom_id res chain seq x y z
N MET A 1 14.89 -35.06 9.24
CA MET A 1 14.49 -36.35 8.63
C MET A 1 14.85 -37.57 9.47
N LYS A 2 16.13 -37.82 9.82
CA LYS A 2 16.57 -39.05 10.52
C LYS A 2 15.87 -39.36 11.86
N ARG A 3 15.50 -38.35 12.66
CA ARG A 3 14.84 -38.53 13.99
C ARG A 3 13.35 -38.94 13.94
N TRP A 4 12.65 -38.57 12.87
CA TRP A 4 11.23 -38.93 12.71
C TRP A 4 11.08 -40.38 12.23
N VAL A 5 12.01 -40.83 11.38
CA VAL A 5 12.10 -42.23 10.95
C VAL A 5 12.39 -43.15 12.15
N SER A 6 13.29 -42.77 13.07
CA SER A 6 13.55 -43.57 14.28
C SER A 6 12.35 -43.66 15.24
N LEU A 7 11.52 -42.61 15.36
CA LEU A 7 10.32 -42.63 16.20
C LEU A 7 9.20 -43.51 15.60
N LEU A 8 9.05 -43.50 14.28
CA LEU A 8 8.14 -44.41 13.55
C LEU A 8 8.60 -45.87 13.65
N SER A 9 9.90 -46.14 13.53
CA SER A 9 10.45 -47.48 13.74
C SER A 9 10.26 -47.98 15.18
N PHE A 10 10.43 -47.11 16.18
CA PHE A 10 10.20 -47.46 17.58
C PHE A 10 8.73 -47.74 17.91
N SER A 11 7.77 -47.03 17.28
CA SER A 11 6.33 -47.27 17.53
C SER A 11 5.86 -48.62 16.97
N VAL A 12 6.42 -49.03 15.83
CA VAL A 12 6.15 -50.35 15.22
C VAL A 12 6.76 -51.48 16.08
N ILE A 13 7.98 -51.29 16.61
CA ILE A 13 8.64 -52.25 17.50
C ILE A 13 7.89 -52.39 18.83
N PHE A 14 7.47 -51.29 19.46
CA PHE A 14 6.72 -51.32 20.73
C PHE A 14 5.36 -52.02 20.60
N ARG A 15 4.70 -51.89 19.44
CA ARG A 15 3.41 -52.56 19.19
C ARG A 15 3.56 -54.04 18.85
N LEU A 16 4.61 -54.42 18.10
CA LEU A 16 4.82 -55.80 17.66
C LEU A 16 5.44 -56.70 18.74
N PHE A 17 6.25 -56.17 19.66
CA PHE A 17 6.97 -56.98 20.64
C PHE A 17 6.36 -56.98 22.05
N PHE A 18 5.52 -56.00 22.41
CA PHE A 18 5.08 -55.81 23.80
C PHE A 18 3.54 -55.78 23.99
N ASP A 19 2.72 -55.91 22.94
CA ASP A 19 1.24 -55.88 23.01
C ASP A 19 0.65 -54.70 23.83
N LEU A 20 1.38 -53.59 23.88
CA LEU A 20 1.01 -52.43 24.72
C LEU A 20 -0.14 -51.64 24.08
N PRO A 21 -1.19 -51.27 24.85
CA PRO A 21 -2.26 -50.42 24.36
C PRO A 21 -1.70 -49.04 23.94
N TRP A 22 -2.30 -48.41 22.92
CA TRP A 22 -1.87 -47.11 22.39
C TRP A 22 -1.74 -46.00 23.45
N VAL A 23 -2.50 -46.13 24.54
CA VAL A 23 -2.46 -45.24 25.70
C VAL A 23 -1.08 -45.26 26.40
N GLN A 24 -0.34 -46.37 26.35
CA GLN A 24 0.98 -46.53 26.97
C GLN A 24 2.14 -46.28 25.98
N VAL A 25 1.90 -46.46 24.68
CA VAL A 25 2.89 -46.19 23.62
C VAL A 25 3.19 -44.70 23.50
N VAL A 26 2.18 -43.84 23.61
CA VAL A 26 2.34 -42.38 23.48
C VAL A 26 3.24 -41.78 24.57
N PRO A 27 3.04 -42.08 25.87
CA PRO A 27 3.96 -41.66 26.94
C PRO A 27 5.39 -42.19 26.75
N ALA A 28 5.55 -43.47 26.36
CA ALA A 28 6.87 -44.07 26.15
C ALA A 28 7.67 -43.35 25.05
N LEU A 29 7.02 -43.02 23.94
CA LEU A 29 7.62 -42.23 22.85
C LEU A 29 7.95 -40.80 23.28
N PHE A 30 7.13 -40.17 24.12
CA PHE A 30 7.40 -38.84 24.66
C PHE A 30 8.62 -38.85 25.59
N ILE A 31 8.72 -39.83 26.50
CA ILE A 31 9.88 -40.00 27.38
C ILE A 31 11.15 -40.23 26.57
N PHE A 32 11.11 -41.11 25.56
CA PHE A 32 12.24 -41.33 24.66
C PHE A 32 12.63 -40.07 23.87
N TYR A 33 11.64 -39.29 23.41
CA TYR A 33 11.88 -38.01 22.75
C TYR A 33 12.56 -36.99 23.68
N LEU A 34 12.12 -36.90 24.93
CA LEU A 34 12.75 -36.07 25.94
C LEU A 34 14.20 -36.50 26.20
N GLY A 35 14.44 -37.80 26.40
CA GLY A 35 15.75 -38.38 26.69
C GLY A 35 16.74 -38.29 25.52
N SER A 36 16.27 -38.39 24.28
CA SER A 36 17.11 -38.27 23.06
C SER A 36 17.48 -36.82 22.69
N GLY A 37 17.14 -35.85 23.56
CA GLY A 37 17.51 -34.43 23.42
C GLY A 37 16.39 -33.52 22.91
N GLY A 38 15.15 -34.02 22.79
CA GLY A 38 13.96 -33.25 22.44
C GLY A 38 13.59 -32.16 23.45
N TRP A 39 14.10 -32.25 24.69
CA TRP A 39 13.96 -31.20 25.70
C TRP A 39 14.54 -29.84 25.25
N LYS A 40 15.61 -29.83 24.45
CA LYS A 40 16.14 -28.57 23.86
C LYS A 40 15.09 -27.89 22.97
N PHE A 41 14.35 -28.66 22.18
CA PHE A 41 13.27 -28.14 21.34
C PHE A 41 12.12 -27.62 22.19
N LEU A 42 11.66 -28.35 23.21
CA LEU A 42 10.59 -27.87 24.10
C LEU A 42 10.98 -26.59 24.84
N ARG A 43 12.24 -26.48 25.29
CA ARG A 43 12.76 -25.26 25.91
C ARG A 43 12.78 -24.07 24.95
N ILE A 44 13.23 -24.28 23.71
CA ILE A 44 13.19 -23.25 22.66
C ILE A 44 11.73 -22.88 22.39
N PHE A 45 10.87 -23.86 22.15
CA PHE A 45 9.45 -23.67 21.88
C PHE A 45 8.77 -22.89 23.00
N ALA A 46 8.95 -23.26 24.27
CA ALA A 46 8.39 -22.54 25.41
C ALA A 46 8.90 -21.09 25.51
N LYS A 47 10.16 -20.83 25.16
CA LYS A 47 10.70 -19.47 25.10
C LYS A 47 10.16 -18.66 23.91
N THR A 48 9.88 -19.31 22.78
CA THR A 48 9.52 -18.65 21.53
C THR A 48 8.00 -18.56 21.30
N ILE A 49 7.20 -19.43 21.93
CA ILE A 49 5.76 -19.54 21.69
C ILE A 49 5.00 -18.25 21.96
N LYS A 50 5.40 -17.45 22.97
CA LYS A 50 4.75 -16.17 23.25
C LYS A 50 4.93 -15.19 22.08
N ARG A 51 6.13 -15.12 21.53
CA ARG A 51 6.44 -14.28 20.36
C ARG A 51 5.65 -14.78 19.15
N ASP A 52 5.72 -16.07 18.87
CA ASP A 52 5.09 -16.66 17.68
C ASP A 52 3.56 -16.60 17.76
N ALA A 53 2.96 -16.79 18.94
CA ALA A 53 1.52 -16.61 19.16
C ALA A 53 1.09 -15.15 18.97
N THR A 54 1.92 -14.18 19.39
CA THR A 54 1.66 -12.76 19.15
C THR A 54 1.68 -12.46 17.65
N THR A 55 2.70 -12.95 16.93
CA THR A 55 2.79 -12.82 15.47
C THR A 55 1.60 -13.48 14.77
N ALA A 56 1.27 -14.72 15.15
CA ALA A 56 0.15 -15.47 14.57
C ALA A 56 -1.19 -14.74 14.80
N ARG A 57 -1.43 -14.23 16.02
CA ARG A 57 -2.62 -13.45 16.35
C ARG A 57 -2.71 -12.17 15.52
N THR A 58 -1.60 -11.42 15.39
CA THR A 58 -1.57 -10.20 14.59
C THR A 58 -1.85 -10.50 13.12
N VAL A 59 -1.14 -11.47 12.53
CA VAL A 59 -1.33 -11.88 11.12
C VAL A 59 -2.77 -12.36 10.89
N LEU A 60 -3.30 -13.21 11.77
CA LEU A 60 -4.68 -13.70 11.66
C LEU A 60 -5.68 -12.56 11.75
N SER A 61 -5.53 -11.66 12.72
CA SER A 61 -6.44 -10.51 12.89
C SER A 61 -6.40 -9.55 11.70
N THR A 62 -5.22 -9.28 11.14
CA THR A 62 -5.06 -8.44 9.95
C THR A 62 -5.66 -9.12 8.73
N ARG A 63 -5.41 -10.43 8.53
CA ARG A 63 -6.01 -11.20 7.43
C ARG A 63 -7.53 -11.22 7.51
N LEU A 64 -8.11 -11.46 8.69
CA LEU A 64 -9.55 -11.45 8.89
C LEU A 64 -10.16 -10.07 8.62
N LYS A 65 -9.50 -8.97 9.04
CA LYS A 65 -9.95 -7.60 8.75
C LYS A 65 -9.89 -7.27 7.27
N ILE A 66 -8.79 -7.57 6.59
CA ILE A 66 -8.64 -7.35 5.14
C ILE A 66 -9.70 -8.15 4.39
N TRP A 67 -9.86 -9.44 4.72
CA TRP A 67 -10.89 -10.28 4.13
C TRP A 67 -12.29 -9.68 4.32
N TRP A 68 -12.59 -9.13 5.50
CA TRP A 68 -13.87 -8.46 5.75
C TRP A 68 -14.03 -7.16 4.96
N TYR A 69 -12.99 -6.34 4.83
CA TYR A 69 -13.02 -5.11 4.03
C TYR A 69 -13.24 -5.40 2.55
N VAL A 70 -12.52 -6.38 1.98
CA VAL A 70 -12.69 -6.83 0.59
C VAL A 70 -14.11 -7.35 0.37
N ARG A 71 -14.61 -8.21 1.26
CA ARG A 71 -15.98 -8.75 1.16
C ARG A 71 -17.08 -7.66 1.23
N ARG A 72 -16.81 -6.55 1.92
CA ARG A 72 -17.73 -5.40 2.04
C ARG A 72 -17.44 -4.27 1.05
N GLN A 73 -16.50 -4.46 0.13
CA GLN A 73 -16.04 -3.44 -0.83
C GLN A 73 -15.74 -2.10 -0.14
N ILE A 74 -15.03 -2.16 0.98
CA ILE A 74 -14.58 -0.97 1.70
C ILE A 74 -13.24 -0.53 1.11
N THR A 75 -13.24 0.63 0.46
CA THR A 75 -12.07 1.22 -0.18
C THR A 75 -11.24 2.06 0.78
N ILE A 76 -9.99 2.34 0.42
CA ILE A 76 -9.11 3.23 1.18
C ILE A 76 -9.71 4.63 1.37
N PRO A 77 -10.24 5.31 0.33
CA PRO A 77 -10.93 6.59 0.51
C PRO A 77 -12.10 6.53 1.49
N LYS A 78 -12.85 5.42 1.53
CA LYS A 78 -13.96 5.23 2.47
C LYS A 78 -13.46 5.12 3.92
N LEU A 79 -12.38 4.37 4.16
CA LEU A 79 -11.73 4.29 5.48
C LEU A 79 -11.16 5.65 5.91
N PHE A 80 -10.56 6.37 4.97
CA PHE A 80 -10.07 7.72 5.18
C PHE A 80 -11.21 8.66 5.59
N GLN A 81 -12.33 8.66 4.87
CA GLN A 81 -13.49 9.49 5.21
C GLN A 81 -14.02 9.20 6.62
N GLN A 82 -14.09 7.93 7.02
CA GLN A 82 -14.48 7.55 8.38
C GLN A 82 -13.51 8.10 9.43
N THR A 83 -12.23 8.19 9.10
CA THR A 83 -11.20 8.75 9.99
C THR A 83 -11.32 10.26 10.08
N VAL A 84 -11.52 10.94 8.95
CA VAL A 84 -11.76 12.39 8.89
C VAL A 84 -12.98 12.78 9.71
N GLN A 85 -14.09 12.04 9.60
CA GLN A 85 -15.30 12.29 10.39
C GLN A 85 -15.08 12.15 11.91
N ARG A 86 -14.22 11.21 12.33
CA ARG A 86 -13.93 10.98 13.76
C ARG A 86 -12.93 11.98 14.33
N HIS A 87 -11.94 12.39 13.53
CA HIS A 87 -10.80 13.18 13.99
C HIS A 87 -10.41 14.30 13.00
N PRO A 88 -11.32 15.23 12.66
CA PRO A 88 -11.10 16.20 11.58
C PRO A 88 -9.92 17.13 11.84
N GLU A 89 -9.79 17.60 13.09
CA GLU A 89 -8.77 18.59 13.48
C GLU A 89 -7.45 17.95 13.94
N LYS A 90 -7.35 16.61 13.92
CA LYS A 90 -6.09 15.92 14.26
C LYS A 90 -5.11 16.07 13.11
N VAL A 91 -3.84 16.33 13.44
CA VAL A 91 -2.74 16.37 12.47
C VAL A 91 -2.62 15.00 11.78
N ALA A 92 -2.69 15.01 10.45
CA ALA A 92 -2.58 13.84 9.59
C ALA A 92 -1.19 13.73 8.97
N LEU A 93 -0.64 14.84 8.47
CA LEU A 93 0.65 14.89 7.80
C LEU A 93 1.52 16.01 8.39
N ILE A 94 2.82 15.75 8.44
CA ILE A 94 3.85 16.71 8.84
C ILE A 94 4.97 16.58 7.82
N PHE A 95 5.23 17.64 7.07
CA PHE A 95 6.37 17.69 6.17
C PHE A 95 7.59 18.19 6.95
N GLN A 96 8.58 17.30 7.15
CA GLN A 96 9.73 17.61 7.99
C GLN A 96 10.59 18.76 7.46
N GLY A 97 10.68 18.94 6.14
CA GLY A 97 11.55 19.95 5.52
C GLY A 97 11.17 21.39 5.89
N THR A 98 9.88 21.69 5.97
CA THR A 98 9.36 23.04 6.29
C THR A 98 8.67 23.10 7.65
N GLY A 99 8.37 21.96 8.26
CA GLY A 99 7.51 21.86 9.44
C GLY A 99 6.02 22.06 9.13
N GLU A 100 5.63 22.15 7.86
CA GLU A 100 4.24 22.31 7.45
C GLU A 100 3.39 21.12 7.89
N THR A 101 2.24 21.39 8.50
CA THR A 101 1.34 20.35 9.00
C THR A 101 -0.03 20.47 8.36
N TRP A 102 -0.61 19.32 7.98
CA TRP A 102 -1.99 19.24 7.49
C TRP A 102 -2.83 18.39 8.45
N THR A 103 -4.00 18.90 8.81
CA THR A 103 -5.03 18.12 9.52
C THR A 103 -5.74 17.14 8.59
N PHE A 104 -6.44 16.15 9.15
CA PHE A 104 -7.30 15.26 8.37
C PHE A 104 -8.32 16.03 7.53
N ARG A 105 -8.89 17.11 8.08
CA ARG A 105 -9.82 17.98 7.37
C ARG A 105 -9.18 18.69 6.18
N GLN A 106 -7.98 19.25 6.35
CA GLN A 106 -7.26 19.92 5.25
C GLN A 106 -6.91 18.94 4.13
N LEU A 107 -6.41 17.76 4.50
CA LEU A 107 -6.12 16.68 3.55
C LEU A 107 -7.39 16.20 2.82
N ASP A 108 -8.52 16.11 3.51
CA ASP A 108 -9.81 15.74 2.91
C ASP A 108 -10.28 16.77 1.89
N VAL A 109 -10.22 18.06 2.24
CA VAL A 109 -10.60 19.16 1.35
C VAL A 109 -9.72 19.16 0.10
N TYR A 110 -8.40 19.09 0.25
CA TYR A 110 -7.49 19.08 -0.89
C TYR A 110 -7.72 17.84 -1.78
N SER A 111 -7.84 16.65 -1.19
CA SER A 111 -8.11 15.43 -1.98
C SER A 111 -9.49 15.46 -2.67
N ASN A 112 -10.50 16.12 -2.09
CA ASN A 112 -11.78 16.35 -2.77
C ASN A 112 -11.62 17.25 -4.00
N GLN A 113 -10.85 18.34 -3.87
CA GLN A 113 -10.58 19.24 -4.99
C GLN A 113 -9.87 18.52 -6.14
N VAL A 114 -8.83 17.73 -5.83
CA VAL A 114 -8.14 16.88 -6.81
C VAL A 114 -9.14 15.94 -7.48
N ALA A 115 -9.96 15.23 -6.70
CA ALA A 115 -10.92 14.27 -7.22
C ALA A 115 -11.91 14.93 -8.20
N ASN A 116 -12.50 16.05 -7.82
CA ASN A 116 -13.46 16.78 -8.66
C ASN A 116 -12.80 17.32 -9.93
N PHE A 117 -11.59 17.89 -9.81
CA PHE A 117 -10.83 18.36 -10.96
C PHE A 117 -10.60 17.23 -11.97
N PHE A 118 -9.99 16.11 -11.56
CA PHE A 118 -9.70 15.00 -12.47
C PHE A 118 -10.99 14.36 -13.02
N TYR A 119 -12.06 14.32 -12.24
CA TYR A 119 -13.35 13.84 -12.73
C TYR A 119 -13.93 14.74 -13.83
N GLU A 120 -13.88 16.07 -13.67
CA GLU A 120 -14.28 17.04 -14.69
C GLU A 120 -13.39 16.96 -15.94
N GLN A 121 -12.11 16.64 -15.77
CA GLN A 121 -11.16 16.38 -16.86
C GLN A 121 -11.42 15.06 -17.61
N GLY A 122 -12.42 14.29 -17.23
CA GLY A 122 -12.83 13.07 -17.92
C GLY A 122 -12.19 11.78 -17.43
N PHE A 123 -11.40 11.82 -16.35
CA PHE A 123 -10.84 10.60 -15.76
C PHE A 123 -11.93 9.78 -15.08
N ARG A 124 -11.90 8.47 -15.27
CA ARG A 124 -12.90 7.53 -14.74
C ARG A 124 -12.23 6.37 -14.03
N SER A 125 -13.04 5.58 -13.31
CA SER A 125 -12.52 4.41 -12.62
C SER A 125 -11.86 3.42 -13.59
N GLY A 126 -10.68 2.93 -13.23
CA GLY A 126 -9.84 2.07 -14.07
C GLY A 126 -8.86 2.81 -14.98
N ASP A 127 -8.96 4.15 -15.07
CA ASP A 127 -7.90 4.95 -15.68
C ASP A 127 -6.68 4.98 -14.76
N ALA A 128 -5.49 5.16 -15.35
CA ALA A 128 -4.24 5.28 -14.61
C ALA A 128 -3.64 6.68 -14.74
N VAL A 129 -3.04 7.18 -13.65
CA VAL A 129 -2.26 8.42 -13.60
C VAL A 129 -0.94 8.14 -12.91
N ALA A 130 0.17 8.54 -13.53
CA ALA A 130 1.48 8.43 -12.92
C ALA A 130 1.77 9.62 -12.01
N LEU A 131 2.27 9.37 -10.81
CA LEU A 131 2.66 10.38 -9.83
C LEU A 131 4.18 10.33 -9.63
N PHE A 132 4.88 11.34 -10.13
CA PHE A 132 6.33 11.47 -10.13
C PHE A 132 6.76 12.74 -9.40
N MET A 133 6.79 12.65 -8.08
CA MET A 133 7.02 13.78 -7.17
C MET A 133 7.88 13.32 -5.99
N GLU A 134 8.61 14.25 -5.38
CA GLU A 134 9.21 14.02 -4.08
C GLU A 134 8.16 13.97 -2.96
N SER A 135 8.61 13.59 -1.76
CA SER A 135 7.71 13.49 -0.60
C SER A 135 7.24 14.86 -0.13
N CYS A 136 5.95 15.14 -0.25
CA CYS A 136 5.29 16.35 0.24
C CYS A 136 3.86 16.03 0.72
N ASN A 137 3.17 16.98 1.35
CA ASN A 137 1.79 16.77 1.81
C ASN A 137 0.83 16.58 0.62
N GLN A 138 1.05 17.33 -0.47
CA GLN A 138 0.30 17.27 -1.72
C GLN A 138 0.35 15.88 -2.34
N TYR A 139 1.50 15.17 -2.26
CA TYR A 139 1.65 13.80 -2.77
C TYR A 139 0.54 12.87 -2.27
N VAL A 140 0.31 12.87 -0.95
CA VAL A 140 -0.72 12.04 -0.32
C VAL A 140 -2.12 12.51 -0.71
N GLY A 141 -2.32 13.82 -0.80
CA GLY A 141 -3.58 14.43 -1.22
C GLY A 141 -3.97 14.09 -2.66
N LEU A 142 -2.99 14.13 -3.58
CA LEU A 142 -3.15 13.77 -4.99
C LEU A 142 -3.52 12.31 -5.14
N TRP A 143 -2.77 11.42 -4.46
CA TRP A 143 -3.07 10.00 -4.43
C TRP A 143 -4.47 9.71 -3.89
N LEU A 144 -4.86 10.30 -2.76
CA LEU A 144 -6.20 10.14 -2.19
C LEU A 144 -7.29 10.68 -3.10
N GLY A 145 -7.07 11.81 -3.76
CA GLY A 145 -8.05 12.42 -4.66
C GLY A 145 -8.33 11.57 -5.89
N LEU A 146 -7.29 11.06 -6.53
CA LEU A 146 -7.44 10.12 -7.65
C LEU A 146 -8.10 8.81 -7.21
N ALA A 147 -7.71 8.28 -6.05
CA ALA A 147 -8.33 7.08 -5.50
C ALA A 147 -9.83 7.26 -5.20
N LYS A 148 -10.28 8.48 -4.81
CA LYS A 148 -11.70 8.79 -4.55
C LYS A 148 -12.59 8.60 -5.78
N ILE A 149 -12.06 8.78 -6.98
CA ILE A 149 -12.78 8.58 -8.26
C ILE A 149 -12.45 7.24 -8.92
N GLY A 150 -11.73 6.35 -8.21
CA GLY A 150 -11.37 5.02 -8.69
C GLY A 150 -10.27 5.00 -9.74
N VAL A 151 -9.50 6.08 -9.87
CA VAL A 151 -8.32 6.16 -10.74
C VAL A 151 -7.15 5.47 -10.04
N GLU A 152 -6.45 4.62 -10.79
CA GLU A 152 -5.25 3.95 -10.35
C GLU A 152 -4.06 4.91 -10.41
N VAL A 153 -3.25 4.92 -9.36
CA VAL A 153 -2.11 5.84 -9.26
C VAL A 153 -0.82 5.04 -9.31
N ALA A 154 -0.04 5.24 -10.37
CA ALA A 154 1.29 4.67 -10.49
C ALA A 154 2.30 5.56 -9.76
N LEU A 155 2.72 5.14 -8.57
CA LEU A 155 3.67 5.86 -7.73
C LEU A 155 5.09 5.64 -8.27
N LEU A 156 5.62 6.63 -8.99
CA LEU A 156 6.95 6.56 -9.59
C LEU A 156 8.02 7.02 -8.61
N ASN A 157 9.15 6.31 -8.60
CA ASN A 157 10.30 6.68 -7.77
C ASN A 157 10.96 7.95 -8.32
N SER A 158 11.04 9.00 -7.49
CA SER A 158 11.60 10.32 -7.82
C SER A 158 13.08 10.31 -8.25
N ASN A 159 13.80 9.20 -8.06
CA ASN A 159 15.21 9.05 -8.48
C ASN A 159 15.38 8.45 -9.88
N VAL A 160 14.30 7.94 -10.50
CA VAL A 160 14.39 7.29 -11.82
C VAL A 160 14.53 8.34 -12.93
N ARG A 161 15.36 8.07 -13.94
CA ARG A 161 15.70 9.01 -15.02
C ARG A 161 15.65 8.33 -16.39
N GLN A 162 15.61 9.15 -17.45
CA GLN A 162 15.83 8.74 -18.84
C GLN A 162 14.96 7.53 -19.26
N GLU A 163 15.54 6.55 -19.96
CA GLU A 163 14.83 5.37 -20.50
C GLU A 163 14.08 4.58 -19.44
N SER A 164 14.60 4.52 -18.21
CA SER A 164 13.91 3.84 -17.10
C SER A 164 12.62 4.56 -16.71
N LEU A 165 12.62 5.90 -16.74
CA LEU A 165 11.43 6.69 -16.47
C LEU A 165 10.39 6.54 -17.59
N VAL A 166 10.83 6.56 -18.86
CA VAL A 166 9.98 6.28 -20.02
C VAL A 166 9.33 4.90 -19.88
N HIS A 167 10.12 3.89 -19.52
CA HIS A 167 9.63 2.54 -19.32
C HIS A 167 8.55 2.49 -18.22
N CYS A 168 8.81 3.10 -17.06
CA CYS A 168 7.85 3.16 -15.96
C CYS A 168 6.52 3.82 -16.36
N VAL A 169 6.57 4.96 -17.06
CA VAL A 169 5.35 5.63 -17.55
C VAL A 169 4.60 4.72 -18.53
N LYS A 170 5.32 4.10 -19.48
CA LYS A 170 4.72 3.22 -20.49
C LYS A 170 4.02 2.00 -19.90
N ILE A 171 4.65 1.29 -18.96
CA ILE A 171 4.06 0.09 -18.34
C ILE A 171 2.85 0.42 -17.45
N SER A 172 2.78 1.65 -16.93
CA SER A 172 1.64 2.08 -16.11
C SER A 172 0.38 2.39 -16.92
N HIS A 173 0.47 2.45 -18.27
CA HIS A 173 -0.64 2.85 -19.14
C HIS A 173 -1.31 4.16 -18.70
N ALA A 174 -0.53 5.07 -18.11
CA ALA A 174 -1.05 6.29 -17.53
C ALA A 174 -1.53 7.26 -18.61
N LYS A 175 -2.77 7.75 -18.46
CA LYS A 175 -3.34 8.80 -19.32
C LYS A 175 -2.78 10.19 -19.00
N ALA A 176 -2.22 10.35 -17.80
CA ALA A 176 -1.55 11.57 -17.39
C ALA A 176 -0.37 11.29 -16.46
N VAL A 177 0.57 12.23 -16.43
CA VAL A 177 1.68 12.28 -15.49
C VAL A 177 1.53 13.56 -14.67
N ILE A 178 1.41 13.40 -13.36
CA ILE A 178 1.58 14.49 -12.40
C ILE A 178 3.02 14.45 -11.92
N PHE A 179 3.73 15.56 -12.05
CA PHE A 179 5.11 15.66 -11.61
C PHE A 179 5.35 16.91 -10.78
N GLY A 180 6.37 16.84 -9.93
CA GLY A 180 6.76 17.94 -9.07
C GLY A 180 7.70 18.88 -9.80
N SER A 181 7.62 20.17 -9.52
CA SER A 181 8.51 21.19 -10.10
C SER A 181 9.99 20.85 -9.93
N GLU A 182 10.34 20.16 -8.84
CA GLU A 182 11.68 19.66 -8.51
C GLU A 182 12.19 18.56 -9.45
N LEU A 183 11.31 17.91 -10.21
CA LEU A 183 11.62 16.86 -11.18
C LEU A 183 11.38 17.29 -12.64
N ALA A 184 11.16 18.58 -12.89
CA ALA A 184 10.85 19.09 -14.22
C ALA A 184 11.95 18.79 -15.26
N GLU A 185 13.22 18.84 -14.87
CA GLU A 185 14.33 18.53 -15.78
C GLU A 185 14.33 17.05 -16.20
N ALA A 186 14.11 16.14 -15.25
CA ALA A 186 14.02 14.72 -15.51
C ALA A 186 12.86 14.39 -16.48
N LEU A 187 11.74 15.10 -16.35
CA LEU A 187 10.62 14.95 -17.29
C LEU A 187 10.94 15.56 -18.66
N ARG A 188 11.65 16.70 -18.70
CA ARG A 188 12.07 17.36 -19.95
C ARG A 188 12.90 16.44 -20.83
N GLU A 189 13.84 15.72 -20.23
CA GLU A 189 14.71 14.76 -20.94
C GLU A 189 13.90 13.69 -21.69
N ILE A 190 12.76 13.28 -21.14
CA ILE A 190 11.98 12.17 -21.67
C ILE A 190 10.73 12.60 -22.45
N GLN A 191 10.36 13.90 -22.40
CA GLN A 191 9.11 14.40 -22.98
C GLN A 191 8.96 14.04 -24.46
N SER A 192 10.06 14.07 -25.23
CA SER A 192 10.08 13.70 -26.65
C SER A 192 9.78 12.23 -26.91
N SER A 193 10.04 11.37 -25.92
CA SER A 193 9.84 9.91 -25.97
C SER A 193 8.49 9.47 -25.39
N LEU A 194 7.74 10.38 -24.76
CA LEU A 194 6.41 10.11 -24.25
C LEU A 194 5.35 10.21 -25.37
N GLU A 195 4.26 9.47 -25.22
CA GLU A 195 3.13 9.55 -26.14
C GLU A 195 2.45 10.91 -26.03
N LYS A 196 2.11 11.54 -27.17
CA LYS A 196 1.46 12.86 -27.21
C LYS A 196 0.06 12.89 -26.58
N SER A 197 -0.54 11.72 -26.37
CA SER A 197 -1.83 11.55 -25.69
C SER A 197 -1.75 11.74 -24.18
N ILE A 198 -0.55 11.61 -23.59
CA ILE A 198 -0.34 11.73 -22.15
C ILE A 198 -0.40 13.21 -21.75
N ARG A 199 -1.33 13.54 -20.85
CA ARG A 199 -1.43 14.90 -20.29
C ARG A 199 -0.40 15.10 -19.19
N LEU A 200 0.23 16.27 -19.14
CA LEU A 200 1.28 16.58 -18.18
C LEU A 200 0.81 17.68 -17.22
N PHE A 201 0.89 17.40 -15.91
CA PHE A 201 0.49 18.31 -14.85
C PHE A 201 1.67 18.57 -13.90
N CYS A 202 2.00 19.83 -13.67
CA CYS A 202 3.06 20.22 -12.73
C CYS A 202 2.45 20.69 -11.41
N SER A 203 2.98 20.21 -10.27
CA SER A 203 2.67 20.72 -8.94
C SER A 203 3.93 21.32 -8.31
N GLY A 204 3.81 22.47 -7.64
CA GLY A 204 4.92 23.25 -7.11
C GLY A 204 5.13 24.58 -7.84
N ASP A 205 6.39 25.01 -7.99
CA ASP A 205 6.69 26.35 -8.52
C ASP A 205 6.25 26.53 -9.98
N ARG A 206 5.42 27.56 -10.21
CA ARG A 206 4.90 27.94 -11.54
C ARG A 206 6.01 28.24 -12.55
N GLN A 207 7.19 28.67 -12.11
CA GLN A 207 8.30 28.97 -13.03
C GLN A 207 8.78 27.72 -13.76
N ALA A 208 8.70 26.54 -13.13
CA ALA A 208 9.03 25.27 -13.77
C ALA A 208 8.04 24.89 -14.88
N THR A 209 6.78 25.32 -14.78
CA THR A 209 5.72 25.04 -15.77
C THR A 209 6.00 25.74 -17.10
N ASN A 210 6.58 26.94 -17.07
CA ASN A 210 6.91 27.71 -18.29
C ASN A 210 8.05 27.10 -19.12
N SER A 211 8.76 26.13 -18.56
CA SER A 211 9.93 25.52 -19.20
C SER A 211 9.60 24.32 -20.10
N LEU A 212 8.35 23.85 -20.08
CA LEU A 212 7.90 22.66 -20.80
C LEU A 212 6.62 22.97 -21.58
N PRO A 213 6.60 22.81 -22.92
CA PRO A 213 5.41 23.05 -23.71
C PRO A 213 4.32 22.01 -23.40
N GLY A 214 3.07 22.46 -23.25
CA GLY A 214 1.91 21.58 -23.04
C GLY A 214 1.71 21.07 -21.61
N VAL A 215 2.42 21.64 -20.63
CA VAL A 215 2.22 21.33 -19.20
C VAL A 215 1.18 22.27 -18.60
N GLU A 216 0.26 21.71 -17.82
CA GLU A 216 -0.75 22.45 -17.08
C GLU A 216 -0.31 22.65 -15.61
N ASP A 217 -0.53 23.85 -15.05
CA ASP A 217 -0.30 24.15 -13.63
C ASP A 217 -1.41 23.52 -12.77
N LEU A 218 -1.09 22.42 -12.10
CA LEU A 218 -2.05 21.63 -11.35
C LEU A 218 -2.59 22.37 -10.13
N ASP A 219 -1.74 23.08 -9.41
CA ASP A 219 -2.12 23.67 -8.12
C ASP A 219 -3.17 24.76 -8.32
N SER A 220 -2.99 25.59 -9.35
CA SER A 220 -3.98 26.62 -9.74
C SER A 220 -5.31 26.05 -10.22
N LEU A 221 -5.28 24.87 -10.85
CA LEU A 221 -6.46 24.20 -11.36
C LEU A 221 -7.24 23.52 -10.23
N VAL A 222 -6.54 22.83 -9.33
CA VAL A 222 -7.11 22.17 -8.15
C VAL A 222 -7.68 23.20 -7.17
N GLU A 223 -7.03 24.35 -6.99
CA GLU A 223 -7.52 25.39 -6.07
C GLU A 223 -8.93 25.90 -6.46
N LYS A 224 -9.22 25.95 -7.77
CA LYS A 224 -10.53 26.36 -8.31
C LYS A 224 -11.59 25.28 -8.24
N ALA A 225 -11.20 24.02 -8.04
CA ALA A 225 -12.12 22.90 -8.01
C ALA A 225 -12.96 22.85 -6.73
N GLN A 226 -14.09 22.15 -6.80
CA GLN A 226 -15.02 22.02 -5.69
C GLN A 226 -14.38 21.28 -4.49
N ARG A 227 -14.64 21.78 -3.29
CA ARG A 227 -14.11 21.23 -2.02
C ARG A 227 -14.94 20.08 -1.43
N GLN A 228 -16.14 19.86 -1.97
CA GLN A 228 -17.07 18.85 -1.50
C GLN A 228 -16.64 17.46 -2.00
N PRO A 229 -16.97 16.38 -1.26
CA PRO A 229 -16.64 15.04 -1.72
C PRO A 229 -17.25 14.78 -3.11
N PRO A 230 -16.50 14.15 -4.03
CA PRO A 230 -17.03 13.77 -5.34
C PRO A 230 -18.16 12.76 -5.15
N ASN A 231 -19.04 12.65 -6.16
CA ASN A 231 -19.99 11.54 -6.19
C ASN A 231 -19.22 10.22 -6.15
N PRO A 232 -19.57 9.29 -5.24
CA PRO A 232 -18.84 8.04 -5.10
C PRO A 232 -18.93 7.27 -6.42
N PRO A 233 -17.81 6.74 -6.94
CA PRO A 233 -17.86 5.96 -8.16
C PRO A 233 -18.69 4.70 -7.92
N GLU A 234 -19.49 4.28 -8.92
CA GLU A 234 -20.32 3.07 -8.85
C GLU A 234 -19.50 1.81 -8.59
N LYS A 235 -18.20 1.85 -8.91
CA LYS A 235 -17.21 0.81 -8.65
C LYS A 235 -15.88 1.45 -8.26
N GLY A 236 -15.21 0.90 -7.24
CA GLY A 236 -13.88 1.33 -6.83
C GLY A 236 -13.21 0.26 -5.97
N PHE A 237 -12.04 -0.20 -6.40
CA PHE A 237 -11.19 -1.31 -5.91
C PHE A 237 -11.93 -2.63 -5.56
N LEU A 238 -11.95 -3.53 -6.56
CA LEU A 238 -12.07 -4.99 -6.37
C LEU A 238 -10.90 -5.53 -5.55
#